data_AF-A0A8S3IQ89-F1
#
_entry.id   AF-A0A8S3IQ89-F1
#
_cell.length_a   1.000
_cell.length_b   1.000
_cell.length_c   1.000
_cell.angle_alpha   90.00
_cell.angle_beta   90.00
_cell.angle_gamma   90.00
#
_symmetry.space_group_name_H-M   'P 1'
#
loop_
_entity.id
_entity.type
_entity.pdbx_description
1 polymer ?
#
loop_
_entity_poly.entity_id
_entity_poly.type
_entity_poly.pdbx_seq_one_letter_code
_entity_poly.pdbx_strand_id
1 'polypeptide(L)'
;MQNQESSSHRGLGRGATLEKLYYPYGLSVDALDTLYVVVAANNRVMRWLQGAKQGTVILGADGRGIAANQFNEPMSLSFDKNGNLYVVDHINYRVQRFTRV
;
A
#
# COMPACT_ATOMS: atom_id res chain seq x y z
N MET A 1 -31.07 14.04 -3.60
CA MET A 1 -30.18 12.91 -3.25
C MET A 1 -28.79 13.49 -3.07
N GLN A 2 -28.36 13.71 -1.82
CA GLN A 2 -26.99 14.13 -1.53
C GLN A 2 -26.09 12.92 -1.71
N ASN A 3 -25.09 13.04 -2.59
CA ASN A 3 -23.94 12.14 -2.58
C ASN A 3 -23.28 12.32 -1.21
N GLN A 4 -23.57 11.42 -0.29
CA GLN A 4 -22.76 11.28 0.90
C GLN A 4 -21.42 10.72 0.43
N GLU A 5 -20.48 11.59 0.08
CA GLU A 5 -19.08 11.21 0.18
C GLU A 5 -18.83 10.93 1.68
N SER A 6 -19.04 9.68 2.07
CA SER A 6 -18.62 9.20 3.38
C SER A 6 -17.13 9.51 3.48
N SER A 7 -16.77 10.38 4.42
CA SER A 7 -15.50 11.08 4.59
C SER A 7 -14.29 10.16 4.81
N SER A 8 -13.96 9.31 3.84
CA SER A 8 -12.84 8.37 3.90
C SER A 8 -11.59 8.99 3.28
N HIS A 9 -10.99 9.98 3.96
CA HIS A 9 -9.73 10.55 3.50
C HIS A 9 -8.56 9.57 3.76
N ARG A 10 -8.49 8.50 2.98
CA ARG A 10 -7.39 7.53 2.95
C ARG A 10 -6.27 8.10 2.07
N GLY A 11 -5.63 9.18 2.53
CA GLY A 11 -4.60 9.94 1.79
C GLY A 11 -4.91 11.45 1.71
N LEU A 12 -4.45 12.23 2.70
CA LEU A 12 -4.59 13.69 2.80
C LEU A 12 -3.56 14.44 1.94
N GLY A 13 -3.54 14.12 0.64
CA GLY A 13 -2.67 14.75 -0.34
C GLY A 13 -1.25 14.17 -0.42
N ARG A 14 -0.38 14.90 -1.12
CA ARG A 14 0.98 14.45 -1.49
C ARG A 14 1.95 14.52 -0.31
N GLY A 15 2.63 13.41 -0.01
CA GLY A 15 3.71 13.39 0.97
C GLY A 15 4.07 11.99 1.48
N ALA A 16 5.08 11.94 2.36
CA ALA A 16 5.61 10.70 2.92
C ALA A 16 5.09 10.37 4.33
N THR A 17 4.22 11.19 4.92
CA THR A 17 3.63 10.92 6.23
C THR A 17 2.66 9.74 6.16
N LEU A 18 2.20 9.23 7.30
CA LEU A 18 1.25 8.11 7.35
C LEU A 18 -0.17 8.50 6.91
N GLU A 19 -0.44 9.80 6.81
CA GLU A 19 -1.72 10.33 6.34
C GLU A 19 -1.69 10.60 4.83
N LYS A 20 -0.52 10.60 4.19
CA LYS A 20 -0.31 11.09 2.83
C LYS A 20 0.17 9.98 1.90
N LEU A 21 -0.12 10.17 0.61
CA LEU A 21 0.29 9.28 -0.46
C LEU A 21 1.13 10.06 -1.45
N TYR A 22 2.21 9.46 -1.98
CA TYR A 22 2.99 10.08 -3.03
C TYR A 22 3.16 9.09 -4.19
N TYR A 23 2.50 9.40 -5.31
CA TYR A 23 2.29 8.50 -6.45
C TYR A 23 1.73 7.14 -6.01
N PRO A 24 0.49 7.10 -5.47
CA PRO A 24 -0.18 5.83 -5.23
C PRO A 24 -0.51 5.16 -6.57
N TYR A 25 -0.30 3.85 -6.64
CA TYR A 25 -0.63 3.04 -7.82
C TYR A 25 -1.66 1.96 -7.46
N GLY A 26 -1.27 0.68 -7.52
CA GLY A 26 -2.17 -0.43 -7.26
C GLY A 26 -2.68 -0.43 -5.82
N LEU A 27 -3.92 -0.90 -5.68
CA LEU A 27 -4.59 -1.09 -4.39
C LEU A 27 -5.31 -2.43 -4.33
N SER A 28 -5.62 -2.87 -3.12
CA SER A 28 -6.54 -3.98 -2.86
C SER A 28 -7.34 -3.68 -1.60
N VAL A 29 -8.52 -4.28 -1.49
CA VAL A 29 -9.39 -4.19 -0.31
C VAL A 29 -9.76 -5.61 0.10
N ASP A 30 -9.62 -5.91 1.38
CA ASP A 30 -10.01 -7.22 1.93
C ASP A 30 -11.50 -7.25 2.32
N ALA A 31 -11.98 -8.40 2.78
CA ALA A 31 -13.37 -8.58 3.20
C ALA A 31 -13.77 -7.78 4.47
N LEU A 32 -12.80 -7.13 5.13
CA LEU A 32 -12.98 -6.30 6.32
C LEU A 32 -12.90 -4.79 6.00
N ASP A 33 -12.98 -4.41 4.72
CA ASP A 33 -12.80 -3.04 4.22
C ASP A 33 -11.43 -2.41 4.51
N THR A 34 -10.43 -3.25 4.80
CA THR A 34 -9.04 -2.82 4.94
C THR A 34 -8.48 -2.49 3.57
N LEU A 35 -8.03 -1.25 3.36
CA LEU A 35 -7.39 -0.83 2.13
C LEU A 35 -5.87 -0.99 2.21
N TYR A 36 -5.30 -1.57 1.17
CA TYR A 36 -3.87 -1.71 0.94
C TYR A 36 -3.50 -0.89 -0.29
N VAL A 37 -2.48 -0.03 -0.19
CA VAL A 37 -2.05 0.86 -1.28
C VAL A 37 -0.56 0.77 -1.45
N VAL A 38 -0.12 0.63 -2.70
CA VAL A 38 1.28 0.81 -3.08
C VAL A 38 1.58 2.30 -3.20
N VAL A 39 2.60 2.78 -2.49
CA VAL A 39 3.04 4.18 -2.51
C VAL A 39 4.42 4.25 -3.16
N ALA A 40 4.46 4.36 -4.48
CA ALA A 40 5.67 4.12 -5.27
C ALA A 40 6.80 5.10 -4.95
N ALA A 41 6.50 6.40 -4.86
CA ALA A 41 7.53 7.42 -4.57
C ALA A 41 8.11 7.28 -3.16
N ASN A 42 7.42 6.55 -2.27
CA ASN A 42 7.90 6.22 -0.94
C ASN A 42 8.39 4.78 -0.81
N ASN A 43 8.46 4.01 -1.90
CA ASN A 43 8.96 2.64 -1.95
C ASN A 43 8.34 1.73 -0.88
N ARG A 44 7.03 1.85 -0.65
CA ARG A 44 6.35 1.19 0.47
C ARG A 44 4.93 0.74 0.12
N VAL A 45 4.42 -0.20 0.91
CA VAL A 45 3.00 -0.58 0.93
C VAL A 45 2.40 -0.12 2.26
N MET A 46 1.24 0.52 2.18
CA MET A 46 0.52 1.03 3.33
C MET A 46 -0.86 0.39 3.47
N ARG A 47 -1.33 0.25 4.71
CA ARG A 47 -2.62 -0.31 5.09
C ARG A 47 -3.46 0.70 5.86
N TRP A 48 -4.74 0.82 5.55
CA TRP A 48 -5.75 1.55 6.33
C TRP A 48 -6.87 0.61 6.74
N LEU A 49 -7.06 0.46 8.04
CA LEU A 49 -8.28 -0.17 8.58
C LEU A 49 -9.48 0.74 8.32
N GLN A 50 -10.68 0.15 8.29
CA GLN A 50 -11.92 0.92 8.13
C GLN A 50 -12.01 2.02 9.19
N GLY A 51 -12.26 3.27 8.76
CA GLY A 51 -12.33 4.44 9.64
C GLY A 51 -10.99 5.01 10.14
N ALA A 52 -9.84 4.40 9.80
CA ALA A 52 -8.53 4.91 10.20
C ALA A 52 -8.21 6.25 9.51
N LYS A 53 -7.72 7.23 10.28
CA LYS A 53 -7.30 8.55 9.77
C LYS A 53 -5.88 8.54 9.19
N GLN A 54 -5.06 7.58 9.60
CA GLN A 54 -3.70 7.38 9.12
C GLN A 54 -3.49 5.90 8.76
N GLY A 55 -2.57 5.66 7.84
CA GLY A 55 -2.19 4.32 7.44
C GLY A 55 -1.08 3.76 8.31
N THR A 56 -0.72 2.51 8.03
CA THR A 56 0.45 1.83 8.61
C THR A 56 1.30 1.32 7.47
N VAL A 57 2.61 1.55 7.52
CA VAL A 57 3.54 0.90 6.59
C VAL A 57 3.63 -0.57 6.96
N ILE A 58 3.25 -1.46 6.05
CA ILE A 58 3.29 -2.90 6.29
C ILE A 58 4.46 -3.58 5.56
N LEU A 59 5.00 -2.97 4.50
CA LEU A 59 6.16 -3.42 3.75
C LEU A 59 6.95 -2.21 3.22
N GLY A 60 8.26 -2.35 3.04
CA GLY A 60 9.09 -1.27 2.48
C GLY A 60 9.53 -0.20 3.48
N ALA A 61 9.48 -0.49 4.78
CA ALA A 61 9.94 0.44 5.82
C ALA A 61 11.43 0.78 5.69
N ASP A 62 12.21 -0.13 5.10
CA ASP A 62 13.64 0.03 4.81
C ASP A 62 13.90 0.85 3.53
N GLY A 63 12.83 1.37 2.90
CA GLY A 63 12.88 2.27 1.76
C GLY A 63 13.34 1.61 0.47
N ARG A 64 14.09 2.39 -0.32
CA ARG A 64 14.53 1.98 -1.66
C ARG A 64 15.68 0.98 -1.59
N GLY A 65 15.59 -0.13 -2.34
CA GLY A 65 16.69 -1.08 -2.46
C GLY A 65 16.26 -2.44 -3.01
N ILE A 66 17.17 -3.42 -2.93
CA ILE A 66 17.00 -4.78 -3.49
C ILE A 66 16.86 -5.88 -2.41
N ALA A 67 16.93 -5.54 -1.13
CA ALA A 67 16.73 -6.50 -0.04
C ALA A 67 15.26 -6.98 0.01
N ALA A 68 14.99 -8.03 0.81
CA ALA A 68 13.68 -8.70 0.85
C ALA A 68 12.51 -7.80 1.33
N ASN A 69 12.79 -6.71 2.04
CA ASN A 69 11.78 -5.74 2.51
C ASN A 69 12.03 -4.32 1.99
N GLN A 70 12.78 -4.22 0.90
CA GLN A 70 12.99 -2.98 0.16
C GLN A 70 12.34 -3.08 -1.22
N PHE A 71 11.91 -1.95 -1.75
CA PHE A 71 11.32 -1.85 -3.08
C PHE A 71 11.99 -0.77 -3.90
N ASN A 72 11.70 -0.70 -5.19
CA ASN A 72 12.12 0.38 -6.05
C ASN A 72 10.97 0.71 -7.02
N GLU A 73 10.25 1.78 -6.67
CA GLU A 73 9.00 2.21 -7.32
C GLU A 73 8.01 1.05 -7.54
N PRO A 74 7.57 0.37 -6.46
CA PRO A 74 6.60 -0.72 -6.61
C PRO A 74 5.32 -0.20 -7.26
N MET A 75 4.65 -1.03 -8.06
CA MET A 75 3.50 -0.60 -8.87
C MET A 75 2.16 -1.20 -8.44
N SER A 76 2.14 -2.47 -8.03
CA SER A 76 0.87 -3.14 -7.74
C SER A 76 1.03 -4.20 -6.66
N LEU A 77 -0.11 -4.60 -6.07
CA LEU A 77 -0.18 -5.65 -5.07
C LEU A 77 -1.41 -6.54 -5.29
N SER A 78 -1.35 -7.78 -4.83
CA SER A 78 -2.50 -8.69 -4.80
C SER A 78 -2.34 -9.75 -3.71
N PHE A 79 -3.46 -10.21 -3.15
CA PHE A 79 -3.48 -11.30 -2.19
C PHE A 79 -3.85 -12.63 -2.87
N ASP A 80 -3.23 -13.73 -2.45
CA ASP A 80 -3.74 -15.06 -2.75
C ASP A 80 -4.78 -15.52 -1.71
N LYS A 81 -5.43 -16.66 -2.00
CA LYS A 81 -6.45 -17.26 -1.12
C LYS A 81 -5.96 -17.63 0.29
N ASN A 82 -4.65 -17.72 0.50
CA ASN A 82 -4.04 -18.03 1.79
C ASN A 82 -3.62 -16.75 2.54
N GLY A 83 -3.92 -15.58 1.99
CA GLY A 83 -3.54 -14.29 2.57
C GLY A 83 -2.08 -13.91 2.35
N ASN A 84 -1.37 -14.55 1.41
CA ASN A 84 -0.03 -14.07 1.04
C ASN A 84 -0.14 -12.86 0.12
N LEU A 85 0.68 -11.84 0.38
CA LEU A 85 0.73 -10.62 -0.41
C LEU A 85 1.84 -10.71 -1.45
N TYR A 86 1.50 -10.41 -2.70
CA TYR A 86 2.45 -10.29 -3.80
C TYR A 86 2.57 -8.82 -4.16
N VAL A 87 3.80 -8.33 -4.32
CA VAL A 87 4.09 -6.94 -4.69
C VAL A 87 4.95 -6.93 -5.95
N VAL A 88 4.50 -6.17 -6.96
CA VAL A 88 5.27 -5.90 -8.18
C VAL A 88 6.30 -4.82 -7.87
N ASP A 89 7.56 -5.22 -7.72
CA ASP A 89 8.70 -4.36 -7.45
C ASP A 89 9.33 -3.94 -8.79
N HIS A 90 8.68 -2.97 -9.43
CA HIS A 90 8.78 -2.69 -10.87
C HIS A 90 10.20 -2.40 -11.35
N ILE A 91 10.93 -1.48 -10.71
CA ILE A 91 12.28 -1.09 -11.17
C ILE A 91 13.33 -2.14 -10.79
N ASN A 92 13.03 -3.03 -9.85
CA ASN A 92 13.88 -4.17 -9.53
C ASN A 92 13.55 -5.41 -10.39
N TYR A 93 12.62 -5.30 -11.35
CA TYR A 93 12.24 -6.37 -12.27
C TYR A 93 11.84 -7.69 -11.59
N ARG A 94 11.18 -7.59 -10.43
CA ARG A 94 10.79 -8.76 -9.63
C ARG A 94 9.39 -8.65 -9.07
N VAL A 95 8.88 -9.81 -8.63
CA VAL A 95 7.71 -9.91 -7.77
C VAL A 95 8.15 -10.53 -6.46
N GLN A 96 7.79 -9.91 -5.34
CA GLN A 96 8.08 -10.43 -4.00
C GLN A 96 6.80 -10.96 -3.35
N ARG A 97 6.90 -12.10 -2.67
CA ARG A 97 5.80 -12.72 -1.92
C ARG A 97 6.08 -12.63 -0.42
N PHE A 98 5.10 -12.18 0.34
CA PHE A 98 5.15 -12.04 1.79
C PHE A 98 4.06 -12.89 2.43
N THR A 99 4.45 -13.78 3.33
CA THR A 99 3.53 -14.63 4.09
C THR A 99 3.16 -13.93 5.40
N ARG A 100 1.86 -13.90 5.74
CA ARG A 100 1.32 -13.33 6.99
C ARG A 100 1.57 -11.82 7.14
N VAL A 101 0.89 -11.02 6.34
CA VAL A 101 0.98 -9.54 6.35
C VAL A 101 -0.23 -8.89 7.02
#